data_AF-A0A942Z3L6-F1
#
_entry.id   AF-A0A942Z3L6-F1
#
_cell.length_a   1.000
_cell.length_b   1.000
_cell.length_c   1.000
_cell.angle_alpha   90.00
_cell.angle_beta   90.00
_cell.angle_gamma   90.00
#
_symmetry.space_group_name_H-M   'P 1'
#
loop_
_entity.id
_entity.type
_entity.pdbx_description
1 polymer ?
#
loop_
_entity_poly.entity_id
_entity_poly.type
_entity_poly.pdbx_seq_one_letter_code
_entity_poly.pdbx_strand_id
1 'polypeptide(L)'
;MLHIFFVLGLTTADQRAIDSFSPTLRFFYLLTNNPSIANWLLWFTITGLAILVYKLGFAKRLPLLKSAVIYLFLITGCLFLTFLAIFLPIAEGLMVAALILIIYKIRLKREKKAGTI
;
A
#
# COMPACT_ATOMS: atom_id res chain seq x y z
N MET A 1 9.73 15.06 -10.83
CA MET A 1 10.90 14.65 -11.65
C MET A 1 11.28 13.18 -11.41
N LEU A 2 11.53 12.74 -10.17
CA LEU A 2 11.87 11.33 -9.85
C LEU A 2 10.77 10.31 -10.20
N HIS A 3 9.50 10.65 -9.96
CA HIS A 3 8.35 9.79 -10.24
C HIS A 3 8.11 9.54 -11.74
N ILE A 4 8.43 10.53 -12.58
CA ILE A 4 8.27 10.46 -14.03
C ILE A 4 9.33 9.56 -14.66
N PHE A 5 10.57 9.61 -14.14
CA PHE A 5 11.66 8.74 -14.60
C PHE A 5 11.40 7.28 -14.27
N PHE A 6 10.84 7.01 -13.08
CA PHE A 6 10.44 5.67 -12.67
C PHE A 6 9.26 5.13 -13.49
N VAL A 7 8.26 5.96 -13.79
CA VAL A 7 7.14 5.59 -14.67
C VAL A 7 7.61 5.31 -16.10
N LEU A 8 8.48 6.16 -16.67
CA LEU A 8 9.02 5.98 -18.03
C LEU A 8 9.99 4.80 -18.15
N GLY A 9 10.79 4.50 -17.12
CA GLY A 9 11.69 3.33 -17.11
C GLY A 9 10.95 1.99 -17.18
N LEU A 10 9.69 1.95 -16.75
CA LEU A 10 8.82 0.76 -16.82
C LEU A 10 8.08 0.64 -18.16
N THR A 11 7.93 1.72 -18.93
CA THR A 11 7.29 1.66 -20.26
C THR A 11 8.18 0.98 -21.31
N THR A 12 9.50 1.00 -21.10
CA THR A 12 10.50 0.39 -21.98
C THR A 12 10.86 -1.04 -21.59
N ALA A 13 10.48 -1.48 -20.38
CA ALA A 13 10.66 -2.86 -19.96
C ALA A 13 9.61 -3.73 -20.67
N ASP A 14 10.11 -4.67 -21.47
CA ASP A 14 9.35 -5.70 -22.19
C ASP A 14 8.16 -6.24 -21.37
N GLN A 15 6.99 -6.39 -22.01
CA GLN A 15 5.76 -6.94 -21.40
C GLN A 15 5.98 -8.25 -20.63
N ARG A 16 7.02 -9.01 -21.00
CA ARG A 16 7.46 -10.26 -20.35
C ARG A 16 8.04 -10.08 -18.94
N ALA A 17 8.58 -8.89 -18.64
CA ALA A 17 8.99 -8.54 -17.29
C ALA A 17 7.75 -8.33 -16.39
N ILE A 18 6.72 -7.65 -16.89
CA ILE A 18 5.44 -7.43 -16.18
C ILE A 18 4.75 -8.77 -15.87
N ASP A 19 4.84 -9.75 -16.77
CA ASP A 19 4.34 -11.10 -16.52
C ASP A 19 5.05 -11.81 -15.35
N SER A 20 6.30 -11.45 -15.04
CA SER A 20 7.00 -12.02 -13.89
C SER A 20 6.65 -11.32 -12.57
N PHE A 21 5.92 -10.19 -12.62
CA PHE A 21 5.69 -9.30 -11.49
C PHE A 21 4.27 -9.36 -10.90
N SER A 22 4.14 -8.77 -9.70
CA SER A 22 3.08 -8.94 -8.70
C SER A 22 1.63 -9.17 -9.21
N PRO A 23 0.85 -10.06 -8.55
CA PRO A 23 -0.53 -10.39 -8.94
C PRO A 23 -1.45 -9.17 -9.08
N THR A 24 -1.29 -8.19 -8.19
CA THR A 24 -2.05 -6.93 -8.21
C THR A 24 -1.78 -6.06 -9.44
N LEU A 25 -0.53 -5.99 -9.94
CA LEU A 25 -0.21 -5.27 -11.17
C LEU A 25 -0.90 -5.89 -12.38
N ARG A 26 -0.84 -7.23 -12.47
CA ARG A 26 -1.50 -8.01 -13.52
C ARG A 26 -3.01 -7.74 -13.53
N PHE A 27 -3.65 -7.71 -12.37
CA PHE A 27 -5.08 -7.38 -12.26
C PHE A 27 -5.38 -6.00 -12.84
N PHE A 28 -4.65 -4.95 -12.45
CA PHE A 28 -4.89 -3.60 -12.97
C PHE A 28 -4.58 -3.46 -14.46
N TYR A 29 -3.57 -4.17 -14.96
CA TYR A 29 -3.24 -4.21 -16.38
C TYR A 29 -4.37 -4.82 -17.20
N LEU A 30 -4.93 -5.94 -16.74
CA LEU A 30 -6.07 -6.61 -17.40
C LEU A 30 -7.31 -5.73 -17.49
N LEU A 31 -7.57 -4.89 -16.47
CA LEU A 31 -8.72 -3.98 -16.48
C LEU A 31 -8.54 -2.77 -17.40
N THR A 32 -7.32 -2.26 -17.53
CA THR A 32 -7.09 -0.93 -18.14
C THR A 32 -6.38 -1.01 -19.50
N ASN A 33 -5.81 -2.17 -19.84
CA ASN A 33 -5.09 -2.47 -21.09
C ASN A 33 -4.02 -1.42 -21.47
N ASN A 34 -3.57 -0.65 -20.48
CA ASN A 34 -2.61 0.45 -20.62
C ASN A 34 -1.61 0.38 -19.44
N PRO A 35 -0.33 0.11 -19.68
CA PRO A 35 0.65 -0.10 -18.62
C PRO A 35 0.90 1.16 -17.78
N SER A 36 0.83 2.34 -18.41
CA SER A 36 0.99 3.64 -17.73
C SER A 36 -0.06 3.88 -16.66
N ILE A 37 -1.32 3.50 -16.95
CA ILE A 37 -2.46 3.70 -16.05
C ILE A 37 -2.40 2.68 -14.91
N ALA A 38 -2.04 1.43 -15.20
CA ALA A 38 -1.93 0.36 -14.21
C ALA A 38 -0.90 0.67 -13.11
N ASN A 39 0.27 1.22 -13.49
CA ASN A 39 1.30 1.60 -12.52
C ASN A 39 0.84 2.73 -11.58
N TRP A 40 0.12 3.71 -12.11
CA TRP A 40 -0.42 4.82 -11.31
C TRP A 40 -1.47 4.33 -10.31
N LEU A 41 -2.30 3.38 -10.72
CA LEU A 41 -3.35 2.79 -9.89
C LEU A 41 -2.77 1.91 -8.77
N LEU A 42 -1.66 1.21 -9.05
CA LEU A 42 -0.88 0.49 -8.03
C LEU A 42 -0.31 1.43 -6.97
N TRP A 43 0.30 2.54 -7.39
CA TRP A 43 0.85 3.53 -6.47
C TRP A 43 -0.24 4.09 -5.55
N PHE A 44 -1.42 4.41 -6.10
CA PHE A 44 -2.58 4.83 -5.32
C PHE A 44 -3.07 3.74 -4.36
N THR A 45 -3.12 2.49 -4.79
CA THR A 45 -3.52 1.35 -3.96
C THR A 45 -2.58 1.14 -2.79
N ILE A 46 -1.27 1.07 -3.04
CA ILE A 46 -0.26 0.89 -1.98
C ILE A 46 -0.31 2.05 -1.00
N THR A 47 -0.38 3.28 -1.50
CA THR A 47 -0.48 4.48 -0.66
C THR A 47 -1.76 4.45 0.19
N GLY A 48 -2.91 4.12 -0.40
CA GLY A 48 -4.17 4.00 0.29
C GLY A 48 -4.17 2.91 1.37
N LEU A 49 -3.68 1.71 1.04
CA LEU A 49 -3.55 0.61 1.99
C LEU A 49 -2.54 0.93 3.10
N ALA A 50 -1.42 1.58 2.78
CA ALA A 50 -0.42 1.99 3.75
C ALA A 50 -1.00 3.00 4.76
N ILE A 51 -1.77 3.98 4.27
CA ILE A 51 -2.50 4.94 5.10
C ILE A 51 -3.52 4.22 5.97
N LEU A 52 -4.26 3.26 5.40
CA LEU A 52 -5.25 2.47 6.11
C LEU A 52 -4.59 1.65 7.24
N VAL A 53 -3.56 0.88 6.93
CA VAL A 53 -2.77 0.10 7.90
C VAL A 53 -2.18 1.00 8.97
N TYR A 54 -1.61 2.16 8.61
CA TYR A 54 -1.08 3.12 9.55
C TYR A 54 -2.17 3.62 10.51
N LYS A 55 -3.33 4.03 9.98
CA LYS A 55 -4.48 4.48 10.78
C LYS A 55 -5.06 3.37 11.67
N LEU A 56 -4.96 2.11 11.25
CA LEU A 56 -5.44 0.97 12.04
C LEU A 56 -4.44 0.52 13.10
N GLY A 57 -3.16 0.42 12.75
CA GLY A 57 -2.06 -0.05 13.59
C GLY A 57 -1.70 0.94 14.69
N PHE A 58 -1.83 2.24 14.42
CA PHE A 58 -1.67 3.26 15.45
C PHE A 58 -2.99 3.43 16.22
N ALA A 59 -3.17 2.60 17.25
CA ALA A 59 -4.27 2.67 18.20
C ALA A 59 -4.24 3.91 19.14
N LYS A 60 -3.34 4.88 18.91
CA LYS A 60 -3.11 6.02 19.80
C LYS A 60 -3.41 7.34 19.11
N ARG A 61 -4.19 8.21 19.77
CA ARG A 61 -4.44 9.61 19.40
C ARG A 61 -3.09 10.33 19.32
N LEU A 62 -2.51 10.45 18.13
CA LEU A 62 -1.34 11.31 17.95
C LEU A 62 -1.82 12.76 17.70
N PRO A 63 -1.18 13.76 18.33
CA PRO A 63 -1.44 15.16 18.03
C PRO A 63 -1.24 15.40 16.52
N LEU A 64 -2.16 16.15 15.91
CA LEU A 64 -2.26 16.36 14.45
C LEU A 64 -0.92 16.75 13.81
N LEU A 65 -0.08 17.50 14.52
CA LEU A 65 1.25 17.90 14.10
C LEU A 65 2.22 16.72 13.88
N LYS A 66 2.21 15.70 14.75
CA LYS A 66 3.08 14.51 14.62
C LYS A 66 2.58 13.56 13.53
N SER A 67 1.27 13.53 13.31
CA SER A 67 0.68 12.76 12.21
C SER A 67 1.17 13.28 10.86
N ALA A 68 1.30 14.61 10.69
CA ALA A 68 1.75 15.21 9.44
C ALA A 68 3.15 14.73 9.03
N VAL A 69 4.10 14.68 9.97
CA VAL A 69 5.47 14.17 9.72
C VAL A 69 5.43 12.70 9.27
N ILE A 70 4.57 11.89 9.88
CA ILE A 70 4.48 10.46 9.53
C ILE A 70 3.81 10.27 8.17
N TYR A 71 2.79 11.04 7.81
CA TYR A 71 2.23 11.02 6.46
C TYR A 71 3.27 11.43 5.40
N LEU A 72 4.12 12.41 5.71
CA LEU A 72 5.21 12.82 4.84
C LEU A 72 6.19 11.66 4.63
N PHE A 73 6.62 11.02 5.73
CA PHE A 73 7.49 9.84 5.68
C PHE A 73 6.83 8.65 4.97
N LEU A 74 5.50 8.49 5.10
CA LEU A 74 4.73 7.42 4.47
C LEU A 74 4.61 7.61 2.96
N ILE A 75 4.37 8.84 2.49
CA ILE A 75 4.32 9.16 1.06
C ILE A 75 5.70 8.96 0.42
N THR A 76 6.76 9.44 1.09
CA THR A 76 8.14 9.21 0.64
C THR A 76 8.52 7.73 0.67
N GLY A 77 8.12 7.00 1.71
CA GLY A 77 8.31 5.55 1.82
C GLY A 77 7.51 4.76 0.80
N CYS A 78 6.30 5.20 0.43
CA CYS A 78 5.51 4.61 -0.64
C CYS A 78 6.23 4.71 -1.99
N LEU A 79 6.98 5.80 -2.23
CA LEU A 79 7.79 5.94 -3.43
C LEU A 79 8.86 4.82 -3.54
N PHE A 80 9.44 4.42 -2.40
CA PHE A 80 10.36 3.30 -2.31
C PHE A 80 9.64 1.94 -2.35
N LEU A 81 8.48 1.81 -1.71
CA LEU A 81 7.67 0.59 -1.75
C LEU A 81 7.15 0.31 -3.15
N THR A 82 6.84 1.31 -3.97
CA THR A 82 6.41 1.08 -5.36
C THR A 82 7.55 0.51 -6.21
N PHE A 83 8.81 0.89 -5.93
CA PHE A 83 9.97 0.24 -6.53
C PHE A 83 10.04 -1.25 -6.15
N LEU A 84 9.81 -1.55 -4.86
CA LEU A 84 9.88 -2.91 -4.34
C LEU A 84 8.63 -3.75 -4.68
N ALA A 85 7.47 -3.12 -4.89
CA ALA A 85 6.18 -3.76 -5.16
C ALA A 85 6.07 -4.36 -6.57
N ILE A 86 6.96 -3.94 -7.46
CA ILE A 86 7.13 -4.57 -8.76
C ILE A 86 7.68 -5.97 -8.55
N PHE A 87 8.72 -6.11 -7.74
CA PHE A 87 9.41 -7.38 -7.49
C PHE A 87 8.77 -8.23 -6.38
N LEU A 88 7.95 -7.64 -5.51
CA LEU A 88 7.45 -8.27 -4.29
C LEU A 88 5.94 -7.99 -4.10
N PRO A 89 5.13 -8.98 -3.67
CA PRO A 89 3.68 -8.82 -3.44
C PRO A 89 3.36 -8.00 -2.18
N ILE A 90 3.77 -6.73 -2.18
CA ILE A 90 3.65 -5.80 -1.06
C ILE A 90 2.20 -5.37 -0.84
N ALA A 91 1.44 -5.15 -1.91
CA ALA A 91 0.04 -4.75 -1.80
C ALA A 91 -0.80 -5.84 -1.11
N GLU A 92 -0.55 -7.09 -1.46
CA GLU A 92 -1.16 -8.28 -0.86
C GLU A 92 -0.74 -8.43 0.61
N GLY A 93 0.55 -8.23 0.91
CA GLY A 93 1.05 -8.21 2.29
C GLY A 93 0.40 -7.12 3.15
N LEU A 94 0.24 -5.91 2.60
CA LEU A 94 -0.45 -4.80 3.26
C LEU A 94 -1.94 -5.09 3.47
N MET A 95 -2.59 -5.75 2.50
CA MET A 95 -3.98 -6.17 2.60
C MET A 95 -4.17 -7.20 3.73
N VAL A 96 -3.27 -8.19 3.83
CA VAL A 96 -3.29 -9.19 4.91
C VAL A 96 -3.01 -8.54 6.26
N ALA A 97 -2.02 -7.64 6.35
CA ALA A 97 -1.74 -6.88 7.57
C ALA A 97 -2.95 -6.05 8.03
N ALA A 98 -3.62 -5.36 7.09
CA ALA A 98 -4.86 -4.63 7.35
C ALA A 98 -5.94 -5.56 7.90
N LEU A 99 -6.15 -6.72 7.27
CA LEU A 99 -7.16 -7.71 7.69
C LEU A 99 -6.89 -8.21 9.12
N ILE A 100 -5.65 -8.57 9.43
CA ILE A 100 -5.23 -9.01 10.77
C ILE A 100 -5.50 -7.91 11.81
N LEU A 101 -5.15 -6.67 11.51
CA LEU A 101 -5.39 -5.53 12.39
C LEU A 101 -6.88 -5.24 12.61
N ILE A 102 -7.71 -5.39 11.57
CA ILE A 102 -9.17 -5.26 11.67
C ILE A 102 -9.71 -6.30 12.66
N ILE A 103 -9.35 -7.58 12.48
CA ILE A 103 -9.79 -8.68 13.34
C ILE A 103 -9.33 -8.45 14.78
N TYR A 104 -8.05 -8.10 14.98
CA TYR A 104 -7.48 -7.80 16.29
C TYR A 104 -8.26 -6.66 17.00
N LYS A 105 -8.58 -5.59 16.27
CA LYS A 105 -9.29 -4.42 16.83
C LYS A 105 -10.73 -4.75 17.21
N ILE A 106 -11.40 -5.60 16.44
CA ILE A 106 -12.75 -6.09 16.76
C ILE A 106 -12.70 -6.95 18.03
N ARG A 107 -11.74 -7.88 18.13
CA ARG A 107 -11.55 -8.71 19.32
C ARG A 107 -11.25 -7.86 20.55
N LEU A 108 -10.30 -6.93 20.47
CA LEU A 108 -9.91 -6.07 21.58
C LEU A 108 -11.08 -5.20 22.10
N LYS A 109 -11.92 -4.67 21.20
CA LYS A 109 -13.12 -3.91 21.60
C LYS A 109 -14.15 -4.79 22.30
N ARG A 110 -14.27 -6.06 21.91
CA ARG A 110 -15.17 -7.01 22.58
C ARG A 110 -14.66 -7.39 23.97
N GLU A 111 -13.37 -7.63 24.13
CA GLU A 111 -12.75 -7.95 25.44
C GLU A 111 -12.84 -6.78 26.42
N LYS A 112 -12.60 -5.55 25.96
CA LYS A 112 -12.79 -4.33 26.79
C LYS A 112 -14.24 -4.11 27.21
N LYS A 113 -15.21 -4.55 26.42
CA LYS A 113 -16.65 -4.39 26.73
C LYS A 113 -17.20 -5.55 27.58
N ALA A 114 -16.51 -6.70 27.58
CA ALA A 114 -16.84 -7.88 28.36
C ALA A 114 -16.28 -7.84 29.80
N GLY A 115 -15.50 -6.81 30.17
CA GLY A 115 -15.17 -6.52 31.57
C GLY A 115 -14.22 -7.52 32.24
N THR A 116 -13.34 -8.18 31.50
CA THR A 116 -12.32 -9.09 32.08
C THR A 116 -10.91 -8.45 32.12
N ILE A 117 -10.80 -7.13 31.96
CA ILE A 117 -9.59 -6.32 32.25
C ILE A 117 -10.00 -4.87 32.55
#